data_AF-M1EN25-F1
#
_entry.id   AF-M1EN25-F1
#
_cell.length_a   1.000
_cell.length_b   1.000
_cell.length_c   1.000
_cell.angle_alpha   90.00
_cell.angle_beta   90.00
_cell.angle_gamma   90.00
#
_symmetry.space_group_name_H-M   'P 1'
#
loop_
_entity.id
_entity.type
_entity.pdbx_description
1 polymer ?
#
loop_
_entity_poly.entity_id
_entity_poly.type
_entity_poly.pdbx_seq_one_letter_code
_entity_poly.pdbx_strand_id
1 'polypeptide(L)'
;RPEPPREHFGQRILVKCLSLKFEIEIEPIFGILALYDVREKKKISENFYFDLNSDSMKGLLRAHGTHPAISTLARSAIFSVTYPSPDIFLVIKLEKVLQQGDISECCEPYMVMKEVDTAKNKEKLEKLRLAAEQFCT
;
A
#
# COMPACT_ATOMS: atom_id res chain seq x y z
N ARG A 1 24.25 -29.57 -30.74
CA ARG A 1 24.65 -28.91 -29.46
C ARG A 1 23.37 -28.38 -28.83
N PRO A 2 23.06 -28.65 -27.56
CA PRO A 2 21.90 -28.04 -26.92
C PRO A 2 22.11 -26.53 -26.80
N GLU A 3 21.01 -25.77 -26.85
CA GLU A 3 21.07 -24.33 -26.61
C GLU A 3 21.46 -24.03 -25.15
N PRO A 4 22.23 -22.95 -24.90
CA PRO A 4 22.51 -22.51 -23.55
C PRO A 4 21.23 -22.16 -22.79
N PRO A 5 21.18 -22.36 -21.47
CA PRO A 5 20.07 -21.87 -20.65
C PRO A 5 19.85 -20.37 -20.88
N ARG A 6 18.59 -19.97 -21.11
CA ARG A 6 18.18 -18.59 -21.30
C ARG A 6 16.96 -18.30 -20.44
N GLU A 7 16.91 -17.09 -19.90
CA GLU A 7 15.82 -16.63 -19.04
C GLU A 7 14.56 -16.38 -19.87
N HIS A 8 13.45 -17.01 -19.48
CA HIS A 8 12.17 -16.88 -20.16
C HIS A 8 11.29 -15.89 -19.39
N PHE A 9 11.30 -14.62 -19.81
CA PHE A 9 10.52 -13.56 -19.16
C PHE A 9 9.02 -13.56 -19.49
N GLY A 10 8.63 -14.22 -20.58
CA GLY A 10 7.24 -14.24 -21.04
C GLY A 10 6.73 -12.82 -21.29
N GLN A 11 5.62 -12.46 -20.66
CA GLN A 11 5.04 -11.12 -20.73
C GLN A 11 5.58 -10.21 -19.63
N ARG A 12 5.89 -8.95 -19.97
CA ARG A 12 6.27 -7.92 -19.00
C ARG A 12 5.20 -6.85 -18.87
N ILE A 13 4.86 -6.51 -17.63
CA ILE A 13 3.82 -5.55 -17.27
C ILE A 13 4.49 -4.40 -16.52
N LEU A 14 4.37 -3.18 -17.06
CA LEU A 14 4.77 -1.96 -16.37
C LEU A 14 3.58 -1.44 -15.55
N VAL A 15 3.75 -1.36 -14.25
CA VAL A 15 2.76 -0.80 -13.33
C VAL A 15 3.27 0.53 -12.80
N LYS A 16 2.41 1.56 -12.78
CA LYS A 16 2.71 2.88 -12.23
C LYS A 16 1.69 3.24 -11.15
N CYS A 17 2.17 3.60 -9.96
CA CYS A 17 1.34 4.10 -8.87
C CYS A 17 1.17 5.61 -9.06
N LEU A 18 -0.02 6.04 -9.49
CA LEU A 18 -0.30 7.44 -9.82
C LEU A 18 -0.88 8.21 -8.62
N SER A 19 -1.92 7.65 -8.00
CA SER A 19 -2.56 8.22 -6.83
C SER A 19 -3.16 7.12 -5.96
N LEU A 20 -3.12 7.33 -4.65
CA LEU A 20 -3.87 6.58 -3.65
C LEU A 20 -4.55 7.64 -2.78
N LYS A 21 -5.88 7.69 -2.83
CA LYS A 21 -6.68 8.69 -2.10
C LYS A 21 -7.81 7.97 -1.37
N PHE A 22 -7.91 8.24 -0.09
CA PHE A 22 -9.04 7.85 0.74
C PHE A 22 -9.94 9.07 0.93
N GLU A 23 -11.19 8.82 1.31
CA GLU A 23 -12.11 9.88 1.72
C GLU A 23 -11.65 10.62 2.97
N ILE A 24 -10.79 9.99 3.78
CA ILE A 24 -10.13 10.59 4.94
C ILE A 24 -8.62 10.37 4.85
N GLU A 25 -7.84 11.40 5.15
CA GLU A 25 -6.39 11.33 5.28
C GLU A 25 -6.01 11.70 6.72
N ILE A 26 -5.66 10.69 7.52
CA ILE A 26 -5.38 10.84 8.96
C ILE A 26 -4.04 10.25 9.40
N GLU A 27 -3.49 9.28 8.68
CA GLU A 27 -2.23 8.63 9.03
C GLU A 27 -1.50 8.14 7.77
N PRO A 28 -0.18 7.86 7.84
CA PRO A 28 0.59 7.36 6.71
C PRO A 28 0.15 5.96 6.28
N ILE A 29 0.01 5.76 4.97
CA ILE A 29 -0.33 4.46 4.36
C ILE A 29 0.82 4.00 3.45
N PHE A 30 1.14 2.71 3.56
CA PHE A 30 2.18 2.06 2.78
C PHE A 30 1.56 0.97 1.91
N GLY A 31 1.99 0.88 0.66
CA GLY A 31 1.46 -0.05 -0.32
C GLY A 31 2.46 -1.13 -0.69
N ILE A 32 1.96 -2.33 -0.96
CA ILE A 32 2.72 -3.45 -1.50
C ILE A 32 1.96 -4.01 -2.70
N LEU A 33 2.62 -4.10 -3.85
CA LEU A 33 2.11 -4.79 -5.03
C LEU A 33 2.83 -6.12 -5.22
N ALA A 34 2.08 -7.18 -5.52
CA ALA A 34 2.63 -8.43 -6.00
C ALA A 34 1.62 -9.18 -6.87
N LEU A 35 2.13 -10.04 -7.75
CA LEU A 35 1.31 -10.95 -8.54
C LEU A 35 1.01 -12.21 -7.74
N TYR A 36 -0.26 -12.63 -7.79
CA TYR A 36 -0.74 -13.87 -7.21
C TYR A 36 -1.43 -14.69 -8.29
N ASP A 37 -1.19 -15.99 -8.26
CA ASP A 37 -1.95 -16.97 -9.02
C ASP A 37 -3.03 -17.55 -8.09
N VAL A 38 -4.31 -17.26 -8.38
CA VAL A 38 -5.42 -17.69 -7.52
C VAL A 38 -5.75 -19.17 -7.68
N ARG A 39 -5.45 -19.75 -8.86
CA ARG A 39 -5.64 -21.18 -9.10
C ARG A 39 -4.67 -21.99 -8.25
N GLU A 40 -3.42 -21.54 -8.23
CA GLU A 40 -2.34 -22.16 -7.44
C GLU A 40 -2.28 -21.64 -5.99
N LYS A 41 -3.08 -20.63 -5.65
CA LYS A 41 -3.15 -19.97 -4.33
C LYS A 41 -1.78 -19.50 -3.81
N LYS A 42 -0.94 -18.94 -4.68
CA LYS A 42 0.44 -18.56 -4.33
C LYS A 42 0.83 -17.20 -4.89
N LYS A 43 1.74 -16.52 -4.18
CA LYS A 43 2.45 -15.34 -4.70
C LYS A 43 3.49 -15.79 -5.72
N ILE A 44 3.51 -15.14 -6.88
CA ILE A 44 4.39 -15.50 -8.01
C ILE A 44 5.38 -14.40 -8.40
N SER A 45 5.39 -13.26 -7.69
CA SER A 45 6.39 -12.20 -7.87
C SER A 45 7.00 -11.76 -6.54
N GLU A 46 8.08 -10.99 -6.63
CA GLU A 46 8.57 -10.20 -5.51
C GLU A 46 7.56 -9.10 -5.12
N ASN A 47 7.77 -8.53 -3.94
CA ASN A 47 6.99 -7.39 -3.47
C ASN A 47 7.56 -6.10 -4.04
N PHE A 48 6.70 -5.27 -4.61
CA PHE A 48 7.01 -3.88 -4.90
C PHE A 48 6.38 -3.00 -3.83
N TYR A 49 7.22 -2.38 -3.00
CA TYR A 49 6.79 -1.46 -1.95
C TYR A 49 6.69 -0.05 -2.53
N PHE A 50 5.66 0.70 -2.14
CA PHE A 50 5.50 2.08 -2.54
C PHE A 50 4.76 2.86 -1.45
N ASP A 51 4.96 4.17 -1.41
CA ASP A 51 4.10 5.06 -0.65
C ASP A 51 3.78 6.33 -1.46
N LEU A 52 2.55 6.84 -1.28
CA LEU A 52 2.08 8.07 -1.93
C LEU A 52 1.67 9.11 -0.87
N ASN A 53 2.31 9.04 0.30
CA ASN A 53 2.03 9.91 1.44
C ASN A 53 2.36 11.37 1.09
N SER A 54 1.48 12.28 1.53
CA SER A 54 1.72 13.72 1.48
C SER A 54 2.89 14.12 2.40
N ASP A 55 3.44 15.32 2.21
CA ASP A 55 4.53 15.82 3.07
C ASP A 55 4.10 15.96 4.54
N SER A 56 2.80 16.21 4.77
CA SER A 56 2.19 16.22 6.11
C SER A 56 2.25 14.83 6.75
N MET A 57 1.80 13.78 6.06
CA MET A 57 1.87 12.40 6.57
C MET A 57 3.31 11.95 6.80
N LYS A 58 4.23 12.31 5.90
CA LYS A 58 5.67 12.06 6.10
C LYS A 58 6.24 12.82 7.31
N GLY A 59 5.65 13.96 7.66
CA GLY A 59 5.97 14.72 8.85
C GLY A 59 5.74 13.95 10.14
N LEU A 60 4.65 13.16 10.19
CA LEU A 60 4.29 12.35 11.37
C LEU A 60 5.39 11.36 11.73
N LEU A 61 6.05 10.75 10.74
CA LEU A 61 7.07 9.71 10.95
C LEU A 61 8.46 10.24 11.32
N ARG A 62 8.68 11.57 11.31
CA ARG A 62 10.03 12.14 11.47
C ARG A 62 10.61 11.92 12.86
N ALA A 63 9.77 11.79 13.88
CA ALA A 63 10.21 11.55 15.26
C ALA A 63 10.99 10.24 15.42
N HIS A 64 10.69 9.23 14.58
CA HIS A 64 11.36 7.94 14.63
C HIS A 64 12.74 7.91 13.96
N GLY A 65 13.20 9.01 13.32
CA GLY A 65 14.52 9.09 12.69
C GLY A 65 14.73 8.10 11.54
N THR A 66 13.68 7.41 11.09
CA THR A 66 13.75 6.42 10.02
C THR A 66 13.87 7.11 8.69
N HIS A 67 15.01 6.96 8.02
CA HIS A 67 15.10 7.33 6.60
C HIS A 67 14.17 6.41 5.80
N PRO A 68 13.31 6.96 4.92
CA PRO A 68 12.48 6.11 4.06
C PRO A 68 13.40 5.24 3.20
N ALA A 69 13.09 3.95 3.13
CA ALA A 69 13.83 3.04 2.26
C ALA A 69 13.63 3.48 0.81
N ILE A 70 14.71 3.55 0.04
CA ILE A 70 14.68 4.02 -1.36
C ILE A 70 13.65 3.23 -2.20
N SER A 71 13.46 1.96 -1.87
CA SER A 71 12.46 1.11 -2.52
C SER A 71 11.03 1.64 -2.40
N THR A 72 10.63 2.28 -1.30
CA THR A 72 9.26 2.80 -1.12
C THR A 72 9.01 4.11 -1.86
N LEU A 73 10.08 4.84 -2.22
CA LEU A 73 10.00 6.07 -3.00
C LEU A 73 9.74 5.81 -4.50
N ALA A 74 9.90 4.56 -4.94
CA ALA A 74 9.63 4.18 -6.32
C ALA A 74 8.13 4.24 -6.62
N ARG A 75 7.79 4.76 -7.81
CA ARG A 75 6.39 4.86 -8.28
C ARG A 75 6.07 3.91 -9.42
N SER A 76 7.02 3.10 -9.85
CA SER A 76 6.86 2.23 -11.00
C SER A 76 7.63 0.94 -10.82
N ALA A 77 7.04 -0.15 -11.31
CA ALA A 77 7.57 -1.49 -11.22
C ALA A 77 7.32 -2.26 -12.52
N ILE A 78 8.22 -3.17 -12.86
CA ILE A 78 8.02 -4.12 -13.96
C ILE A 78 7.85 -5.51 -13.36
N PHE A 79 6.72 -6.14 -13.66
CA PHE A 79 6.47 -7.54 -13.32
C PHE A 79 6.64 -8.40 -14.56
N SER A 80 7.31 -9.54 -14.43
CA SER A 80 7.46 -10.52 -15.51
C SER A 80 6.57 -11.73 -15.23
N VAL A 81 5.87 -12.22 -16.24
CA VAL A 81 4.95 -13.35 -16.18
C VAL A 81 5.37 -14.36 -17.23
N THR A 82 6.11 -15.39 -16.81
CA THR A 82 6.63 -16.43 -17.69
C THR A 82 5.50 -17.20 -18.39
N TYR A 83 4.41 -17.50 -17.68
CA TYR A 83 3.24 -18.22 -18.20
C TYR A 83 1.97 -17.41 -17.92
N PRO A 84 1.53 -16.57 -18.87
CA PRO A 84 0.31 -15.79 -18.71
C PRO A 84 -0.91 -16.68 -18.48
N SER A 85 -1.76 -16.28 -17.55
CA SER A 85 -2.98 -16.98 -17.16
C SER A 85 -4.05 -15.97 -16.75
N PRO A 86 -5.34 -16.21 -17.05
CA PRO A 86 -6.44 -15.38 -16.54
C PRO A 86 -6.57 -15.43 -15.01
N ASP A 87 -5.95 -16.42 -14.36
CA ASP A 87 -5.96 -16.60 -12.90
C ASP A 87 -4.85 -15.79 -12.19
N ILE A 88 -4.10 -14.96 -12.91
CA ILE A 88 -3.05 -14.10 -12.33
C ILE A 88 -3.62 -12.72 -12.05
N PHE A 89 -3.56 -12.31 -10.79
CA PHE A 89 -4.05 -11.02 -10.32
C PHE A 89 -2.92 -10.20 -9.72
N LEU A 90 -2.92 -8.90 -10.01
CA LEU A 90 -2.13 -7.93 -9.25
C LEU A 90 -2.87 -7.62 -7.96
N VAL A 91 -2.25 -7.95 -6.83
CA VAL A 91 -2.79 -7.70 -5.50
C VAL A 91 -2.08 -6.49 -4.90
N ILE A 92 -2.88 -5.57 -4.39
CA ILE A 92 -2.43 -4.45 -3.56
C ILE A 92 -2.73 -4.76 -2.10
N LYS A 93 -1.70 -4.74 -1.26
CA LYS A 93 -1.82 -4.76 0.20
C LYS A 93 -1.52 -3.36 0.71
N LEU A 94 -2.39 -2.83 1.55
CA LEU A 94 -2.21 -1.56 2.23
C LEU A 94 -1.87 -1.83 3.70
N GLU A 95 -0.83 -1.17 4.18
CA GLU A 95 -0.35 -1.23 5.54
C GLU A 95 -0.42 0.17 6.14
N LYS A 96 -0.70 0.23 7.44
CA LYS A 96 -0.78 1.47 8.20
C LYS A 96 -0.01 1.32 9.51
N VAL A 97 0.15 2.42 10.24
CA VAL A 97 0.78 2.38 11.57
C VAL A 97 -0.08 1.54 12.52
N LEU A 98 0.57 0.73 13.35
CA LEU A 98 -0.12 -0.11 14.33
C LEU A 98 -0.69 0.78 15.43
N GLN A 99 -2.00 0.67 15.63
CA GLN A 99 -2.74 1.34 16.70
C GLN A 99 -3.20 0.30 17.72
N GLN A 100 -3.45 0.73 18.95
CA GLN A 100 -4.06 -0.15 19.95
C GLN A 100 -5.55 -0.39 19.60
N GLY A 101 -5.99 -1.65 19.67
CA GLY A 101 -7.38 -2.04 19.41
C GLY A 101 -7.50 -3.15 18.37
N ASP A 102 -8.74 -3.50 18.04
CA ASP A 102 -9.00 -4.53 17.03
C ASP A 102 -8.80 -3.99 15.60
N ILE A 103 -8.32 -4.86 14.71
CA ILE A 103 -8.02 -4.47 13.32
C ILE A 103 -9.27 -3.97 12.58
N SER A 104 -10.45 -4.52 12.90
CA SER A 104 -11.72 -4.09 12.32
C SER A 104 -12.08 -2.66 12.71
N GLU A 105 -11.84 -2.28 13.96
CA GLU A 105 -12.09 -0.91 14.45
C GLU A 105 -11.12 0.08 13.84
N CYS A 106 -9.85 -0.33 13.70
CA CYS A 106 -8.79 0.49 13.12
C CYS A 106 -9.00 0.75 11.61
N CYS A 107 -9.67 -0.17 10.90
CA CYS A 107 -9.93 -0.07 9.45
C CYS A 107 -11.27 0.58 9.13
N GLU A 108 -12.25 0.51 10.04
CA GLU A 108 -13.61 1.03 9.84
C GLU A 108 -13.63 2.47 9.29
N PRO A 109 -12.84 3.44 9.81
CA PRO A 109 -12.89 4.83 9.34
C PRO A 109 -12.67 4.96 7.83
N TYR A 110 -11.77 4.16 7.26
CA TYR A 110 -11.45 4.19 5.83
C TYR A 110 -12.51 3.53 4.95
N MET A 111 -13.38 2.71 5.54
CA MET A 111 -14.41 1.98 4.83
C MET A 111 -15.75 2.71 4.82
N VAL A 112 -16.08 3.44 5.90
CA VAL A 112 -17.43 3.99 6.11
C VAL A 112 -17.50 5.50 6.25
N MET A 113 -16.41 6.19 6.62
CA MET A 113 -16.46 7.65 6.78
C MET A 113 -16.28 8.38 5.47
N LYS A 114 -17.00 9.49 5.33
CA LYS A 114 -16.85 10.46 4.25
C LYS A 114 -16.62 11.83 4.85
N GLU A 115 -15.72 12.61 4.27
CA GLU A 115 -15.40 13.97 4.73
C GLU A 115 -16.62 14.91 4.76
N VAL A 116 -17.65 14.62 3.96
CA VAL A 116 -18.78 15.51 3.68
C VAL A 116 -19.91 15.44 4.72
N ASP A 117 -19.99 14.38 5.54
CA ASP A 117 -21.18 14.12 6.36
C ASP A 117 -21.08 14.69 7.79
N THR A 118 -21.78 15.81 8.05
CA THR A 118 -22.19 16.37 9.37
C THR A 118 -21.11 16.69 10.44
N ALA A 119 -21.41 17.72 11.26
CA ALA A 119 -20.54 18.20 12.34
C ALA A 119 -20.04 17.12 13.34
N LYS A 120 -20.79 16.00 13.50
CA LYS A 120 -20.37 14.85 14.33
C LYS A 120 -19.14 14.12 13.78
N ASN A 121 -18.99 14.02 12.45
CA ASN A 121 -17.83 13.37 11.85
C ASN A 121 -16.57 14.22 12.00
N LYS A 122 -16.70 15.56 12.05
CA LYS A 122 -15.55 16.44 12.27
C LYS A 122 -14.87 16.19 13.62
N GLU A 123 -15.64 16.05 14.69
CA GLU A 123 -15.08 15.73 16.02
C GLU A 123 -14.44 14.33 16.04
N LYS A 124 -15.08 13.34 15.41
CA LYS A 124 -14.53 11.97 15.31
C LYS A 124 -13.23 11.96 14.49
N LEU A 125 -13.19 12.69 13.38
CA LEU A 125 -12.01 12.81 12.52
C LEU A 125 -10.84 13.49 13.26
N GLU A 126 -11.14 14.53 14.04
CA GLU A 126 -10.11 15.21 14.84
C GLU A 126 -9.52 14.28 15.90
N LYS A 127 -10.37 13.50 16.59
CA LYS A 127 -9.91 12.47 17.55
C LYS A 127 -9.02 11.42 16.87
N LEU A 128 -9.38 11.00 15.66
CA LEU A 128 -8.58 10.05 14.88
C LEU A 128 -7.22 10.63 14.48
N ARG A 129 -7.16 11.91 14.08
CA ARG A 129 -5.89 12.59 13.78
C ARG A 129 -4.98 12.69 14.99
N LEU A 130 -5.51 13.11 16.14
CA LEU A 130 -4.75 13.19 17.39
C LEU A 130 -4.22 11.81 17.82
N ALA A 131 -5.03 10.76 17.66
CA ALA A 131 -4.59 9.39 17.91
C ALA A 131 -3.47 8.98 16.94
N ALA A 132 -3.62 9.24 15.64
CA ALA A 132 -2.60 8.94 14.64
C ALA A 132 -1.28 9.65 14.94
N GLU A 133 -1.31 10.93 15.32
CA GLU A 133 -0.12 11.67 15.77
C GLU A 133 0.56 10.95 16.93
N GLN A 134 -0.18 10.53 17.95
CA GLN A 134 0.37 9.82 19.10
C GLN A 134 1.06 8.49 18.73
N PHE A 135 0.51 7.74 17.76
CA PHE A 135 1.06 6.45 17.35
C PHE A 135 2.18 6.55 16.30
N CYS A 136 2.25 7.66 15.56
CA CYS A 136 3.29 7.90 14.56
C CYS A 136 4.54 8.60 15.12
N THR A 137 4.50 9.05 16.39
CA THR A 137 5.60 9.73 17.09
C THR A 137 6.44 8.75 17.91
#